data_AF-A0A965QHF7-F1
#
_entry.id   AF-A0A965QHF7-F1
#
_cell.length_a   1.000
_cell.length_b   1.000
_cell.length_c   1.000
_cell.angle_alpha   90.00
_cell.angle_beta   90.00
_cell.angle_gamma   90.00
#
_symmetry.space_group_name_H-M   'P 1'
#
loop_
_entity.id
_entity.type
_entity.pdbx_description
1 polymer ?
#
loop_
_entity_poly.entity_id
_entity_poly.type
_entity_poly.pdbx_seq_one_letter_code
_entity_poly.pdbx_strand_id
1 'polypeptide(L)'
;MRVDELCELRMSDLLFHPPVFKIRFTSKGGEEHTTVVSEACAAVIQNYVETCRQTEAAGEFVFSRVQGTNKEVKLSQTAVFRMIRESAIAAGLNKKLSPHSARATVATILHRQGVPLGFIQSLLNHKQITTTAQYVKKANERSESAALKAPVSKWLRRDR
;
A
#
# COMPACT_ATOMS: atom_id res chain seq x y z
N MET A 1 -0.94 4.45 3.50
CA MET A 1 0.47 4.88 3.53
C MET A 1 0.85 5.71 2.30
N ARG A 2 1.42 6.88 2.51
CA ARG A 2 2.09 7.71 1.50
C ARG A 2 3.57 7.34 1.45
N VAL A 3 4.28 7.75 0.39
CA VAL A 3 5.68 7.36 0.18
C VAL A 3 6.64 8.03 1.17
N ASP A 4 6.33 9.26 1.58
CA ASP A 4 7.04 9.97 2.64
C ASP A 4 6.91 9.23 3.98
N GLU A 5 5.68 8.86 4.37
CA GLU A 5 5.42 8.07 5.58
C GLU A 5 6.20 6.74 5.58
N LEU A 6 6.29 6.06 4.43
CA LEU A 6 7.09 4.83 4.29
C LEU A 6 8.59 5.09 4.52
N CYS A 7 9.12 6.15 3.91
CA CYS A 7 10.55 6.49 4.00
C CYS A 7 10.98 6.93 5.40
N GLU A 8 10.07 7.45 6.23
CA GLU A 8 10.34 7.85 7.61
C GLU A 8 10.10 6.74 8.64
N LEU A 9 9.60 5.58 8.22
CA LEU A 9 9.18 4.52 9.13
C LEU A 9 10.34 4.00 9.98
N ARG A 10 10.17 3.91 11.30
CA ARG A 10 11.18 3.44 12.24
C ARG A 10 10.86 2.06 12.79
N MET A 11 11.88 1.37 13.30
CA MET A 11 11.71 0.04 13.91
C MET A 11 10.70 0.05 15.06
N SER A 12 10.67 1.13 15.85
CA SER A 12 9.72 1.31 16.95
C SER A 12 8.27 1.52 16.49
N ASP A 13 8.04 1.78 15.21
CA ASP A 13 6.70 1.98 14.63
C ASP A 13 6.04 0.67 14.20
N LEU A 14 6.78 -0.44 14.19
CA LEU A 14 6.28 -1.77 13.90
C LEU A 14 5.65 -2.38 15.16
N LEU A 15 4.32 -2.28 15.26
CA LEU A 15 3.53 -2.76 16.39
C LEU A 15 2.93 -4.13 16.06
N PHE A 16 3.81 -5.13 15.96
CA PHE A 16 3.46 -6.48 15.49
C PHE A 16 3.22 -7.42 16.67
N HIS A 17 1.96 -7.48 17.12
CA HIS A 17 1.52 -8.33 18.23
C HIS A 17 0.37 -9.23 17.79
N PRO A 18 0.59 -10.53 17.56
CA PRO A 18 -0.47 -11.43 17.15
C PRO A 18 -1.69 -11.36 18.09
N PRO A 19 -2.92 -11.37 17.56
CA PRO A 19 -3.28 -11.55 16.13
C PRO A 19 -3.35 -10.24 15.32
N VAL A 20 -2.95 -9.09 15.87
CA VAL A 20 -3.15 -7.78 15.25
C VAL A 20 -1.82 -7.09 14.94
N PHE A 21 -1.56 -6.88 13.66
CA PHE A 21 -0.34 -6.22 13.18
C PHE A 21 -0.65 -4.78 12.78
N LYS A 22 0.04 -3.84 13.41
CA LYS A 22 -0.14 -2.40 13.17
C LYS A 22 1.16 -1.74 12.78
N ILE A 23 1.04 -0.68 11.98
CA ILE A 23 2.15 0.23 11.68
C ILE A 23 1.73 1.64 12.07
N ARG A 24 2.53 2.28 12.91
CA ARG A 24 2.39 3.70 13.24
C ARG A 24 3.13 4.53 12.19
N PHE A 25 2.53 5.64 11.79
CA PHE A 25 3.13 6.58 10.85
C PHE A 25 3.06 7.98 11.41
N THR A 26 4.13 8.74 11.22
CA THR A 26 4.18 10.17 11.52
C THR A 26 4.07 10.95 10.22
N SER A 27 3.02 11.77 10.10
CA SER A 27 2.79 12.63 8.94
C SER A 27 3.59 13.93 9.05
N LYS A 28 3.73 14.63 7.92
CA LYS A 28 4.26 16.00 7.91
C LYS A 28 3.46 16.89 8.87
N GLY A 29 4.14 17.46 9.86
CA GLY A 29 3.53 18.24 10.94
C GLY A 29 3.45 17.52 12.29
N GLY A 30 3.95 16.28 12.39
CA GLY A 30 4.02 15.53 13.65
C GLY A 30 2.73 14.79 14.02
N GLU A 31 1.69 14.87 13.18
CA GLU A 31 0.45 14.11 13.37
C GLU A 31 0.72 12.61 13.18
N GLU A 32 0.41 11.81 14.19
CA GLU A 32 0.53 10.36 14.13
C GLU A 32 -0.79 9.69 13.75
N HIS A 33 -0.70 8.60 12.98
CA HIS A 33 -1.81 7.69 12.76
C HIS A 33 -1.31 6.25 12.75
N THR A 34 -2.24 5.30 12.90
CA THR A 34 -1.92 3.87 12.88
C THR A 34 -2.82 3.16 11.89
N THR A 35 -2.24 2.24 11.12
CA THR A 35 -2.99 1.36 10.22
C THR A 35 -2.78 -0.09 10.59
N VAL A 36 -3.78 -0.93 10.30
CA VAL A 36 -3.63 -2.38 10.39
C VAL A 36 -3.05 -2.93 9.08
N VAL A 37 -2.20 -3.93 9.18
CA VAL A 37 -1.66 -4.68 8.04
C VAL A 37 -2.00 -6.15 8.18
N SER A 38 -2.02 -6.87 7.06
CA SER A 38 -2.22 -8.32 7.09
C SER A 38 -1.01 -9.01 7.73
N GLU A 39 -1.24 -10.20 8.29
CA GLU A 39 -0.19 -11.07 8.80
C GLU A 39 0.89 -11.35 7.74
N ALA A 40 0.48 -11.64 6.49
CA ALA A 40 1.39 -11.84 5.38
C ALA A 40 2.28 -10.60 5.12
N CYS A 41 1.74 -9.39 5.22
CA CYS A 41 2.52 -8.16 5.08
C CYS A 41 3.51 -7.99 6.25
N ALA A 42 3.07 -8.27 7.48
CA ALA A 42 3.91 -8.21 8.66
C ALA A 42 5.07 -9.22 8.58
N ALA A 43 4.79 -10.45 8.15
CA ALA A 43 5.79 -11.50 7.95
C ALA A 43 6.85 -11.11 6.91
N VAL A 44 6.45 -10.50 5.78
CA VAL A 44 7.39 -10.00 4.78
C VAL A 44 8.29 -8.89 5.34
N ILE A 45 7.73 -7.98 6.13
CA ILE A 45 8.50 -6.90 6.77
C ILE A 45 9.47 -7.47 7.82
N GLN A 46 9.01 -8.40 8.66
CA GLN A 46 9.85 -9.07 9.66
C GLN A 46 11.02 -9.81 9.00
N ASN A 47 10.73 -10.61 7.97
CA ASN A 47 11.77 -11.32 7.22
C ASN A 47 12.79 -10.33 6.60
N TYR A 48 12.33 -9.20 6.06
CA TYR A 48 13.25 -8.18 5.56
C TYR A 48 14.14 -7.59 6.66
N VAL A 49 13.58 -7.25 7.82
CA VAL A 49 14.34 -6.76 8.98
C VAL A 49 15.37 -7.80 9.41
N GLU A 50 14.95 -9.05 9.54
CA GLU A 50 15.78 -10.14 10.04
C GLU A 50 16.87 -10.57 9.06
N THR A 51 16.68 -10.42 7.75
CA THR A 51 17.65 -10.93 6.75
C THR A 51 18.49 -9.83 6.13
N CYS A 52 17.92 -8.64 5.94
CA CYS A 52 18.55 -7.57 5.17
C CYS A 52 19.15 -6.47 6.06
N ARG A 53 18.81 -6.43 7.36
CA ARG A 53 19.31 -5.40 8.31
C ARG A 53 20.28 -5.91 9.37
N GLN A 54 20.80 -7.13 9.29
CA GLN A 54 21.75 -7.71 10.27
C GLN A 54 23.16 -7.10 10.24
N THR A 55 23.32 -5.79 10.01
CA THR A 55 24.64 -5.14 10.01
C THR A 55 24.88 -4.37 11.31
N GLU A 56 26.14 -4.30 11.76
CA GLU A 56 26.54 -3.55 12.97
C GLU A 56 26.20 -2.05 12.91
N ALA A 57 25.87 -1.53 11.72
CA ALA A 57 25.48 -0.15 11.49
C ALA A 57 23.95 0.05 11.36
N ALA A 58 23.16 -0.86 11.94
CA ALA A 58 21.71 -0.77 11.89
C ALA A 58 21.19 0.50 12.61
N GLY A 59 20.82 1.51 11.83
CA GLY A 59 20.09 2.69 12.22
C GLY A 59 18.59 2.45 12.48
N GLU A 60 17.87 3.52 12.79
CA GLU A 60 16.50 3.47 13.32
C GLU A 60 15.40 3.20 12.28
N PHE A 61 15.67 3.39 10.98
CA PHE A 61 14.67 3.31 9.92
C PHE A 61 14.40 1.87 9.48
N VAL A 62 13.15 1.51 9.27
CA VAL A 62 12.79 0.18 8.73
C VAL A 62 13.42 -0.01 7.36
N PHE A 63 13.17 0.91 6.42
CA PHE A 63 13.68 0.80 5.05
C PHE A 63 14.87 1.70 4.83
N SER A 64 16.02 1.10 4.55
CA SER A 64 17.29 1.80 4.45
C SER A 64 18.17 1.21 3.35
N ARG A 65 19.27 1.92 3.06
CA ARG A 65 20.37 1.43 2.24
C ARG A 65 21.70 1.73 2.92
N VAL A 66 22.69 0.89 2.67
CA VAL A 66 24.08 1.18 3.06
C VAL A 66 24.71 2.09 2.01
N GLN A 67 25.38 3.15 2.46
CA GLN A 67 26.15 4.08 1.62
C GLN A 67 27.58 4.20 2.15
N GLY A 68 28.57 3.91 1.30
CA GLY A 68 29.99 4.02 1.65
C GLY A 68 30.42 3.04 2.75
N THR A 69 31.22 3.51 3.70
CA THR A 69 31.79 2.74 4.81
C THR A 69 30.77 2.53 5.94
N ASN A 70 29.71 1.78 5.67
CA ASN A 70 28.68 1.39 6.65
C ASN A 70 27.80 2.53 7.18
N LYS A 71 27.63 3.63 6.46
CA LYS A 71 26.60 4.62 6.85
C LYS A 71 25.25 4.19 6.30
N GLU A 72 24.32 3.90 7.20
CA GLU A 72 22.96 3.62 6.80
C GLU A 72 22.18 4.91 6.57
N VAL A 73 21.46 4.97 5.45
CA VAL A 73 20.64 6.11 5.05
C VAL A 73 19.25 5.59 4.73
N LYS A 74 18.21 6.28 5.24
CA LYS A 74 16.82 5.94 4.91
C LYS A 74 16.60 5.91 3.40
N LEU A 75 15.67 5.06 2.99
CA LEU A 75 15.30 4.95 1.59
C LEU A 75 14.69 6.27 1.10
N SER A 76 15.13 6.78 -0.05
CA SER A 76 14.56 8.00 -0.62
C SER A 76 13.25 7.70 -1.37
N GLN A 77 12.36 8.69 -1.44
CA GLN A 77 11.10 8.54 -2.20
C GLN A 77 11.39 8.15 -3.66
N THR A 78 12.38 8.78 -4.30
CA THR A 78 12.81 8.46 -5.67
C THR A 78 13.23 7.00 -5.81
N ALA A 79 13.93 6.44 -4.82
CA ALA A 79 14.29 5.03 -4.83
C ALA A 79 13.06 4.12 -4.74
N VAL A 80 12.08 4.45 -3.89
CA VAL A 80 10.80 3.70 -3.82
C VAL A 80 10.06 3.72 -5.16
N PHE A 81 9.93 4.89 -5.79
CA PHE A 81 9.31 5.00 -7.12
C PHE A 81 10.04 4.14 -8.16
N ARG A 82 11.37 4.14 -8.14
CA ARG A 82 12.18 3.32 -9.05
C ARG A 82 11.96 1.83 -8.80
N MET A 83 12.02 1.37 -7.55
CA MET A 83 11.82 -0.03 -7.18
C MET A 83 10.44 -0.54 -7.60
N ILE A 84 9.38 0.26 -7.42
CA ILE A 84 8.02 -0.09 -7.86
C ILE A 84 7.97 -0.23 -9.39
N ARG A 85 8.62 0.69 -10.12
CA ARG A 85 8.66 0.65 -11.58
C ARG A 85 9.42 -0.57 -12.09
N GLU A 86 10.59 -0.85 -11.52
CA GLU A 86 11.40 -2.02 -11.87
C GLU A 86 10.64 -3.32 -11.59
N SER A 87 9.99 -3.41 -10.42
CA SER A 87 9.14 -4.57 -10.07
C SER A 87 7.97 -4.75 -11.03
N ALA A 88 7.34 -3.65 -11.47
CA ALA A 88 6.26 -3.71 -12.44
C ALA A 88 6.73 -4.24 -13.80
N ILE A 89 7.90 -3.80 -14.26
CA ILE A 89 8.51 -4.26 -15.52
C ILE A 89 8.87 -5.74 -15.41
N ALA A 90 9.50 -6.16 -14.31
CA ALA A 90 9.86 -7.55 -14.06
C ALA A 90 8.63 -8.48 -14.03
N ALA A 91 7.49 -7.98 -13.55
CA ALA A 91 6.21 -8.69 -13.55
C ALA A 91 5.46 -8.64 -14.90
N GLY A 92 6.04 -8.05 -15.95
CA GLY A 92 5.40 -7.93 -17.27
C GLY A 92 4.23 -6.94 -17.32
N LEU A 93 4.15 -5.99 -16.38
CA LEU A 93 3.06 -5.03 -16.29
C LEU A 93 3.35 -3.80 -17.16
N ASN A 94 2.63 -3.65 -18.27
CA ASN A 94 2.75 -2.52 -19.20
C ASN A 94 2.16 -1.18 -18.69
N LYS A 95 1.78 -1.09 -17.41
CA LYS A 95 1.17 0.11 -16.82
C LYS A 95 2.17 0.88 -15.97
N LYS A 96 2.11 2.21 -16.03
CA LYS A 96 2.86 3.08 -15.11
C LYS A 96 2.36 2.90 -13.68
N LEU A 97 3.06 2.07 -12.91
CA LEU A 97 2.82 1.89 -11.48
C LEU A 97 3.60 2.91 -10.65
N SER A 98 3.00 3.29 -9.53
CA SER A 98 3.54 4.26 -8.56
C SER A 98 2.98 3.92 -7.18
N PRO A 99 3.55 4.46 -6.07
CA PRO A 99 2.96 4.34 -4.74
C PRO A 99 1.48 4.76 -4.71
N HIS A 100 1.13 5.82 -5.43
CA HIS A 100 -0.25 6.30 -5.52
C HIS A 100 -1.16 5.31 -6.26
N SER A 101 -0.67 4.67 -7.33
CA SER A 101 -1.40 3.63 -8.06
C SER A 101 -1.63 2.38 -7.18
N ALA A 102 -0.64 1.98 -6.39
CA ALA A 102 -0.77 0.87 -5.44
C ALA A 102 -1.83 1.18 -4.37
N ARG A 103 -1.79 2.39 -3.79
CA ARG A 103 -2.77 2.87 -2.81
C ARG A 103 -4.20 2.89 -3.37
N ALA A 104 -4.37 3.37 -4.61
CA ALA A 104 -5.66 3.34 -5.31
C ALA A 104 -6.20 1.92 -5.49
N THR A 105 -5.29 0.98 -5.76
CA THR A 105 -5.62 -0.43 -5.94
C THR A 105 -6.12 -1.05 -4.64
N VAL A 106 -5.46 -0.78 -3.51
CA VAL A 106 -5.93 -1.21 -2.18
C VAL A 106 -7.33 -0.66 -1.88
N ALA A 107 -7.55 0.64 -2.09
CA ALA A 107 -8.87 1.24 -1.90
C ALA A 107 -9.96 0.55 -2.74
N THR A 108 -9.65 0.26 -4.00
CA THR A 108 -10.56 -0.40 -4.95
C THR A 108 -10.88 -1.83 -4.53
N ILE A 109 -9.87 -2.60 -4.11
CA ILE A 109 -10.04 -4.00 -3.67
C ILE A 109 -10.93 -4.05 -2.44
N LEU A 110 -10.64 -3.24 -1.42
CA LEU A 110 -11.42 -3.23 -0.18
C LEU A 110 -12.86 -2.81 -0.42
N HIS A 111 -13.08 -1.81 -1.28
CA HIS A 111 -14.44 -1.39 -1.62
C HIS A 111 -15.23 -2.52 -2.32
N ARG A 112 -14.60 -3.22 -3.27
CA ARG A 112 -15.22 -4.37 -3.95
C ARG A 112 -15.53 -5.53 -3.02
N GLN A 113 -14.79 -5.66 -1.93
CA GLN A 113 -15.04 -6.64 -0.86
C GLN A 113 -16.13 -6.19 0.12
N GLY A 114 -16.78 -5.05 -0.11
CA GLY A 114 -17.85 -4.54 0.73
C GLY A 114 -17.37 -3.81 1.99
N VAL A 115 -16.08 -3.49 2.09
CA VAL A 115 -15.54 -2.76 3.25
C VAL A 115 -16.12 -1.33 3.26
N PRO A 116 -16.69 -0.86 4.40
CA PRO A 116 -17.27 0.47 4.50
C PRO A 116 -16.26 1.59 4.16
N LEU A 117 -16.71 2.61 3.43
CA LEU A 117 -15.84 3.67 2.93
C LEU A 117 -15.09 4.42 4.05
N GLY A 118 -15.76 4.64 5.19
CA GLY A 118 -15.14 5.27 6.35
C GLY A 118 -13.96 4.46 6.91
N PHE A 119 -14.07 3.14 6.90
CA PHE A 119 -12.97 2.26 7.31
C PHE A 119 -11.81 2.33 6.30
N ILE A 120 -12.10 2.30 5.00
CA ILE A 120 -11.07 2.45 3.95
C ILE A 120 -10.37 3.82 4.07
N GLN A 121 -11.12 4.88 4.36
CA GLN A 121 -10.58 6.23 4.55
C GLN A 121 -9.61 6.26 5.75
N SER A 122 -10.03 5.69 6.88
CA SER A 122 -9.21 5.59 8.09
C SER A 122 -7.94 4.75 7.84
N LEU A 123 -8.09 3.56 7.25
CA LEU A 123 -6.97 2.67 6.93
C LEU A 123 -5.91 3.33 6.04
N LEU A 124 -6.36 4.10 5.05
CA LEU A 124 -5.44 4.79 4.16
C LEU A 124 -4.88 6.07 4.79
N ASN A 125 -5.57 6.68 5.75
CA ASN A 125 -5.30 8.02 6.29
C ASN A 125 -5.48 9.13 5.23
N HIS A 126 -6.68 9.20 4.63
CA HIS A 126 -7.06 10.33 3.78
C HIS A 126 -7.71 11.45 4.61
N LYS A 127 -7.10 12.65 4.57
CA LYS A 127 -7.64 13.86 5.24
C LYS A 127 -9.03 14.26 4.72
N GLN A 128 -9.37 13.89 3.48
CA GLN A 128 -10.70 14.12 2.92
C GLN A 128 -11.32 12.83 2.40
N ILE A 129 -12.59 12.60 2.71
CA ILE A 129 -13.36 11.46 2.20
C ILE A 129 -13.46 11.47 0.67
N THR A 130 -13.40 12.67 0.07
CA THR A 130 -13.40 12.90 -1.38
C THR A 130 -12.25 12.17 -2.09
N THR A 131 -11.07 12.05 -1.46
CA THR A 131 -9.93 11.32 -2.03
C THR A 131 -10.21 9.82 -2.11
N THR A 132 -10.87 9.24 -1.10
CA THR A 132 -11.31 7.85 -1.13
C THR A 132 -12.45 7.64 -2.12
N ALA A 133 -13.40 8.58 -2.18
CA ALA A 133 -14.54 8.54 -3.10
C ALA A 133 -14.11 8.55 -4.58
N GLN A 134 -13.05 9.27 -4.94
CA GLN A 134 -12.49 9.26 -6.30
C GLN A 134 -12.00 7.87 -6.73
N TYR A 135 -11.40 7.09 -5.82
CA TYR A 135 -10.98 5.72 -6.14
C TYR A 135 -12.18 4.78 -6.31
N VAL A 136 -13.18 4.94 -5.45
CA VAL A 136 -14.42 4.16 -5.53
C VAL A 136 -15.18 4.44 -6.82
N LYS A 137 -15.32 5.70 -7.22
CA LYS A 137 -15.97 6.07 -8.47
C LYS A 137 -15.34 5.35 -9.67
N LYS A 138 -14.00 5.36 -9.77
CA LYS A 138 -13.26 4.64 -10.82
C LYS A 138 -13.48 3.13 -10.77
N ALA A 139 -13.69 2.56 -9.58
CA ALA A 139 -14.00 1.13 -9.42
C ALA A 139 -15.39 0.79 -9.98
N ASN A 140 -16.39 1.65 -9.73
CA ASN A 140 -17.75 1.48 -10.22
C ASN A 140 -17.84 1.66 -11.73
N GLU A 141 -17.23 2.72 -12.29
CA GLU A 141 -17.16 2.97 -13.74
C GLU A 141 -16.59 1.74 -14.50
N ARG A 142 -15.55 1.10 -13.95
CA ARG A 142 -14.98 -0.13 -14.52
C ARG A 142 -15.94 -1.32 -14.44
N SER A 143 -16.67 -1.44 -13.34
CA SER A 143 -17.60 -2.56 -13.11
C SER A 143 -18.82 -2.43 -14.02
N GLU A 144 -19.38 -1.23 -14.15
CA GLU A 144 -20.45 -0.89 -15.09
C GLU A 144 -20.01 -1.12 -16.55
N SER A 145 -18.82 -0.63 -16.93
CA SER A 145 -18.26 -0.87 -18.27
C SER A 145 -18.04 -2.34 -18.57
N ALA A 146 -17.67 -3.15 -17.57
CA ALA A 146 -17.54 -4.60 -17.73
C ALA A 146 -18.90 -5.29 -17.86
N ALA A 147 -19.90 -4.86 -17.08
CA ALA A 147 -21.27 -5.37 -17.17
C ALA A 147 -21.91 -5.05 -18.53
N LEU A 148 -21.69 -3.86 -19.08
CA LEU A 148 -22.17 -3.47 -20.41
C LEU A 148 -21.52 -4.28 -21.56
N LYS A 149 -20.28 -4.75 -21.36
CA LYS A 149 -19.57 -5.60 -22.33
C LYS A 149 -19.89 -7.08 -22.18
N ALA A 150 -20.39 -7.51 -21.02
CA ALA A 150 -20.91 -8.85 -20.87
C ALA A 150 -22.17 -8.98 -21.75
N PRO A 151 -22.36 -10.09 -22.48
CA PRO A 151 -23.55 -10.28 -23.29
C PRO A 151 -24.77 -10.47 -22.38
N VAL A 152 -25.36 -9.37 -21.91
CA VAL A 152 -26.58 -9.34 -21.07
C VAL A 152 -27.72 -10.11 -21.75
N SER A 153 -27.75 -10.10 -23.09
CA SER A 153 -28.70 -10.86 -23.92
C SER A 153 -28.62 -12.39 -23.78
N LYS A 154 -27.49 -12.95 -23.31
CA LYS A 154 -27.35 -14.40 -23.05
C LYS A 154 -27.98 -14.81 -21.71
N TRP A 155 -28.17 -13.88 -20.78
CA TRP A 155 -28.73 -14.15 -19.46
C TRP A 155 -30.26 -14.07 -19.44
N LEU A 156 -30.85 -13.28 -20.34
CA LEU A 156 -32.30 -13.11 -20.48
C LEU A 156 -33.01 -14.21 -21.29
N ARG A 157 -32.29 -15.25 -21.75
CA ARG A 157 -32.86 -16.36 -22.56
C ARG A 157 -32.77 -17.73 -21.87
N ARG A 158 -32.77 -17.79 -20.54
CA ARG A 158 -32.66 -19.08 -19.83
C ARG A 158 -33.89 -19.50 -19.02
N ASP A 159 -34.97 -18.72 -19.07
CA ASP A 159 -36.28 -19.12 -18.56
C ASP A 159 -37.34 -18.92 -19.66
N ARG A 160 -37.51 -19.93 -20.51
CA ARG A 160 -38.76 -20.21 -21.22
C ARG A 160 -38.77 -21.67 -21.69
#